data_AF-A0A948PU09-F1
#
_entry.id   AF-A0A948PU09-F1
#
_cell.length_a   1.000
_cell.length_b   1.000
_cell.length_c   1.000
_cell.angle_alpha   90.00
_cell.angle_beta   90.00
_cell.angle_gamma   90.00
#
_symmetry.space_group_name_H-M   'P 1'
#
loop_
_entity.id
_entity.type
_entity.pdbx_description
1 polymer ?
#
loop_
_entity_poly.entity_id
_entity_poly.type
_entity_poly.pdbx_seq_one_letter_code
_entity_poly.pdbx_strand_id
1 'polypeptide(L)'
;KKYNIAANASFVIGSPKETKEDILETYNFIKNNPLSLFDIYVLTPYPGTETWEYARKRNLVSNDMDWSKLNVNFGKNLKQSIILSEVLNREEIISIYRKFQLLRLFKNIKNVWFTPQVSDLPKMIFKMIQERLFLFKRIFSYNKK
;
A
#
# COMPACT_ATOMS: atom_id res chain seq x y z
N LYS A 1 14.98 -19.38 -2.50
CA LYS A 1 15.21 -20.04 -3.81
C LYS A 1 15.91 -21.40 -3.70
N LYS A 2 17.09 -21.52 -3.07
CA LYS A 2 17.84 -22.79 -2.95
C LYS A 2 17.02 -24.01 -2.48
N TYR A 3 16.08 -23.80 -1.56
CA TYR A 3 15.25 -24.87 -0.97
C TYR A 3 13.79 -24.89 -1.45
N ASN A 4 13.45 -24.18 -2.53
CA ASN A 4 12.09 -24.08 -3.07
C ASN A 4 11.00 -23.60 -2.09
N ILE A 5 11.38 -22.88 -1.03
CA ILE A 5 10.44 -22.26 -0.10
C ILE A 5 9.98 -20.91 -0.68
N ALA A 6 8.66 -20.70 -0.70
CA ALA A 6 8.05 -19.43 -1.10
C ALA A 6 8.25 -18.38 -0.01
N ALA A 7 8.79 -17.23 -0.39
CA ALA A 7 9.04 -16.11 0.51
C ALA A 7 8.01 -15.00 0.25
N ASN A 8 6.95 -14.98 1.06
CA ASN A 8 5.96 -13.91 1.07
C ASN A 8 6.33 -12.87 2.11
N ALA A 9 6.14 -11.59 1.80
CA ALA A 9 6.52 -10.51 2.70
C ALA A 9 5.46 -9.41 2.79
N SER A 10 5.32 -8.81 3.96
CA SER A 10 4.46 -7.67 4.19
C SER A 10 5.31 -6.50 4.65
N PHE A 11 5.08 -5.33 4.05
CA PHE A 11 5.82 -4.11 4.36
C PHE A 11 4.83 -3.04 4.83
N VAL A 12 5.29 -2.21 5.76
CA VAL A 12 4.53 -1.06 6.28
C VAL A 12 5.33 0.20 5.98
N ILE A 13 4.67 1.23 5.49
CA ILE A 13 5.24 2.56 5.21
C ILE A 13 4.38 3.65 5.86
N GLY A 14 4.90 4.87 5.90
CA GLY A 14 4.23 6.04 6.45
C GLY A 14 4.33 6.11 7.98
N SER A 15 5.40 5.58 8.57
CA SER A 15 5.70 5.86 9.97
C SER A 15 5.97 7.36 10.17
N PRO A 16 5.74 7.93 11.38
CA PRO A 16 5.69 9.38 11.55
C PRO A 16 6.91 10.14 11.00
N LYS A 17 8.12 9.61 11.19
CA LYS A 17 9.38 10.25 10.78
C LYS A 17 9.99 9.61 9.53
N GLU A 18 9.29 8.69 8.87
CA GLU A 18 9.79 8.02 7.68
C GLU A 18 9.87 9.01 6.52
N THR A 19 11.05 9.12 5.93
CA THR A 19 11.27 10.00 4.78
C THR A 19 10.87 9.31 3.48
N LYS A 20 10.81 10.08 2.40
CA LYS A 20 10.59 9.52 1.06
C LYS A 20 11.73 8.59 0.67
N GLU A 21 12.95 8.95 1.05
CA GLU A 21 14.17 8.21 0.79
C GLU A 21 14.12 6.83 1.44
N ASP A 22 13.75 6.75 2.72
CA ASP A 22 13.58 5.48 3.46
C ASP A 22 12.54 4.57 2.77
N ILE A 23 11.41 5.14 2.36
CA ILE A 23 10.36 4.38 1.65
C ILE A 23 10.87 3.90 0.28
N LEU A 24 11.71 4.68 -0.40
CA LEU A 24 12.31 4.29 -1.67
C LEU A 24 13.39 3.22 -1.50
N GLU A 25 14.11 3.17 -0.39
CA GLU A 25 14.98 2.05 -0.05
C GLU A 25 14.17 0.75 0.10
N THR A 26 13.04 0.80 0.81
CA THR A 26 12.09 -0.33 0.89
C THR A 26 11.59 -0.72 -0.50
N TYR A 27 11.22 0.24 -1.35
CA TYR A 27 10.81 -0.03 -2.73
C TYR A 27 11.91 -0.75 -3.53
N ASN A 28 13.16 -0.29 -3.42
CA ASN A 28 14.30 -0.87 -4.12
C ASN A 28 14.64 -2.27 -3.59
N PHE A 29 14.56 -2.48 -2.28
CA PHE A 29 14.69 -3.80 -1.67
C PHE A 29 13.67 -4.77 -2.26
N ILE A 30 12.38 -4.41 -2.26
CA ILE A 30 11.32 -5.24 -2.84
C ILE A 30 11.57 -5.49 -4.32
N LYS A 31 11.91 -4.46 -5.09
CA LYS A 31 12.14 -4.57 -6.53
C LYS A 31 13.27 -5.56 -6.84
N ASN A 32 14.39 -5.47 -6.13
CA ASN A 32 15.62 -6.19 -6.44
C ASN A 32 15.67 -7.61 -5.84
N ASN A 33 14.82 -7.93 -4.87
CA ASN A 33 14.83 -9.26 -4.24
C ASN A 33 13.79 -10.23 -4.84
N PRO A 34 14.08 -11.55 -4.90
CA PRO A 34 13.18 -12.53 -5.49
C PRO A 34 12.09 -13.00 -4.51
N LEU A 35 11.20 -12.10 -4.11
CA LEU A 35 10.01 -12.40 -3.31
C LEU A 35 8.95 -13.13 -4.15
N SER A 36 8.26 -14.10 -3.54
CA SER A 36 7.16 -14.85 -4.16
C SER A 36 5.92 -13.97 -4.30
N LEU A 37 5.50 -13.34 -3.21
CA LEU A 37 4.45 -12.33 -3.16
C LEU A 37 4.85 -11.25 -2.16
N PHE A 38 4.28 -10.06 -2.31
CA PHE A 38 4.36 -9.06 -1.25
C PHE A 38 3.12 -8.19 -1.18
N ASP A 39 2.86 -7.64 -0.01
CA ASP A 39 1.85 -6.61 0.23
C ASP A 39 2.45 -5.39 0.91
N ILE A 40 1.83 -4.24 0.66
CA ILE A 40 2.23 -2.94 1.20
C ILE A 40 1.06 -2.34 1.98
N TYR A 41 1.35 -1.84 3.17
CA TYR A 41 0.39 -1.19 4.06
C TYR A 41 0.86 0.21 4.44
N VAL A 42 -0.09 1.11 4.66
CA VAL A 42 0.20 2.39 5.32
C VAL A 42 -0.07 2.21 6.81
N LEU A 43 0.86 2.66 7.65
CA LEU A 43 0.78 2.50 9.10
C LEU A 43 -0.55 3.02 9.63
N THR A 44 -1.34 2.12 10.20
CA THR A 44 -2.67 2.42 10.73
C THR A 44 -2.61 2.39 12.26
N PRO A 45 -2.97 3.48 12.96
CA PRO A 45 -3.00 3.51 14.43
C PRO A 45 -4.23 2.76 14.94
N TYR A 46 -4.05 1.63 15.63
CA TYR A 46 -5.17 0.90 16.22
C TYR A 46 -5.27 1.14 17.73
N PRO A 47 -6.48 1.20 18.32
CA PRO A 47 -6.65 1.42 19.75
C PRO A 47 -5.79 0.51 20.61
N GLY A 48 -5.18 1.08 21.65
CA GLY A 48 -4.29 0.35 22.56
C GLY A 48 -2.84 0.23 22.10
N THR A 49 -2.48 0.73 20.91
CA THR A 49 -1.07 0.80 20.47
C THR A 49 -0.42 2.13 20.79
N GLU A 50 0.91 2.17 20.81
CA GLU A 50 1.66 3.43 20.91
C GLU A 50 1.34 4.38 19.74
N THR A 51 1.14 3.83 18.54
CA THR A 51 0.77 4.61 17.36
C THR A 51 -0.61 5.27 17.49
N TRP A 52 -1.54 4.66 18.23
CA TRP A 52 -2.82 5.28 18.58
C TRP A 52 -2.67 6.43 19.55
N GLU A 53 -1.88 6.24 20.61
CA GLU A 53 -1.61 7.30 21.57
C GLU A 53 -0.91 8.49 20.91
N TYR A 54 0.04 8.20 20.02
CA TYR A 54 0.69 9.19 19.18
C TYR A 54 -0.31 9.94 18.29
N ALA A 55 -1.22 9.23 17.61
CA ALA A 55 -2.26 9.82 16.77
C ALA A 55 -3.26 10.67 17.57
N ARG A 56 -3.63 10.21 18.77
CA ARG A 56 -4.57 10.88 19.68
C ARG A 56 -4.01 12.21 20.18
N LYS A 57 -2.72 12.25 20.57
CA LYS A 57 -2.01 13.48 20.94
C LYS A 57 -1.99 14.53 19.83
N ARG A 58 -2.10 14.09 18.57
CA ARG A 58 -2.17 14.94 17.37
C ARG A 58 -3.59 15.20 16.87
N ASN A 59 -4.62 14.79 17.64
CA ASN A 59 -6.03 14.91 17.26
C ASN A 59 -6.39 14.24 15.92
N LEU A 60 -5.65 13.20 15.51
CA LEU A 60 -5.91 12.46 14.28
C LEU A 60 -6.96 11.35 14.48
N VAL A 61 -7.13 10.89 15.72
CA VAL A 61 -8.07 9.83 16.11
C VAL A 61 -8.75 10.18 17.43
N SER A 62 -9.93 9.62 17.65
CA SER A 62 -10.68 9.69 18.90
C SER A 62 -11.43 8.38 19.12
N ASN A 63 -11.89 8.13 20.35
CA ASN A 63 -12.75 6.97 20.62
C ASN A 63 -14.14 7.12 19.97
N ASP A 64 -14.56 8.35 19.70
CA ASP A 64 -15.79 8.70 19.00
C ASP A 64 -15.46 9.20 17.59
N MET A 65 -15.05 8.27 16.72
CA MET A 65 -14.77 8.53 15.30
C MET A 65 -15.37 7.44 14.42
N ASP A 66 -15.45 7.73 13.12
CA ASP A 66 -15.72 6.69 12.13
C ASP A 66 -14.52 5.72 12.02
N TRP A 67 -14.71 4.51 12.56
CA TRP A 67 -13.75 3.42 12.55
C TRP A 67 -13.38 2.93 11.15
N SER A 68 -14.20 3.20 10.12
CA SER A 68 -13.90 2.84 8.73
C SER A 68 -12.63 3.52 8.20
N LYS A 69 -12.19 4.59 8.86
CA LYS A 69 -10.94 5.32 8.57
C LYS A 69 -9.68 4.54 8.97
N LEU A 70 -9.80 3.53 9.82
CA LEU A 70 -8.71 2.64 10.25
C LEU A 70 -8.65 1.36 9.39
N ASN A 71 -9.17 1.38 8.17
CA ASN A 71 -9.10 0.20 7.30
C ASN A 71 -7.65 -0.05 6.84
N VAL A 72 -7.12 -1.23 7.15
CA VAL A 72 -5.78 -1.68 6.72
C VAL A 72 -5.60 -1.65 5.20
N ASN A 73 -6.68 -1.82 4.44
CA ASN A 73 -6.66 -1.63 2.99
C ASN A 73 -6.78 -0.14 2.66
N PHE A 74 -5.63 0.54 2.69
CA PHE A 74 -5.50 1.95 2.37
C PHE A 74 -6.17 2.33 1.03
N GLY A 75 -6.09 1.44 0.03
CA GLY A 75 -6.72 1.62 -1.29
C GLY A 75 -8.23 1.85 -1.25
N LYS A 76 -8.94 1.26 -0.26
CA LYS A 76 -10.40 1.43 -0.12
C LYS A 76 -10.79 2.83 0.31
N ASN A 77 -9.98 3.53 1.10
CA ASN A 77 -10.35 4.81 1.70
C ASN A 77 -9.26 5.89 1.66
N LEU A 78 -8.54 6.05 0.54
CA LEU A 78 -7.40 6.98 0.42
C LEU A 78 -7.66 8.42 0.92
N LYS A 79 -8.91 8.90 0.88
CA LYS A 79 -9.27 10.25 1.31
C LYS A 79 -9.35 10.37 2.84
N GLN A 80 -9.91 9.36 3.50
CA GLN A 80 -10.25 9.43 4.92
C GLN A 80 -9.35 8.57 5.81
N SER A 81 -8.50 7.71 5.22
CA SER A 81 -7.52 6.93 5.97
C SER A 81 -6.63 7.83 6.81
N ILE A 82 -6.40 7.44 8.06
CA ILE A 82 -5.49 8.15 8.95
C ILE A 82 -4.05 7.99 8.46
N ILE A 83 -3.30 9.10 8.41
CA ILE A 83 -1.90 9.13 8.00
C ILE A 83 -1.11 9.73 9.15
N LEU A 84 -0.11 9.00 9.65
CA LEU A 84 0.72 9.44 10.77
C LEU A 84 1.98 10.19 10.35
N SER A 85 2.35 10.12 9.08
CA SER A 85 3.49 10.83 8.51
C SER A 85 3.52 12.30 8.94
N GLU A 86 4.67 12.74 9.43
CA GLU A 86 5.01 14.15 9.70
C GLU A 86 5.75 14.77 8.52
N VAL A 87 6.40 13.94 7.69
CA VAL A 87 7.34 14.37 6.63
C VAL A 87 6.63 14.49 5.28
N LEU A 88 5.79 13.52 4.95
CA LEU A 88 5.07 13.43 3.68
C LEU A 88 3.58 13.76 3.86
N ASN A 89 3.04 14.50 2.89
CA ASN A 89 1.62 14.78 2.82
C ASN A 89 0.82 13.60 2.23
N ARG A 90 -0.52 13.72 2.24
CA ARG A 90 -1.43 12.66 1.80
C ARG A 90 -1.22 12.30 0.33
N GLU A 91 -1.06 13.29 -0.54
CA GLU A 91 -0.86 13.13 -1.97
C GLU A 91 0.43 12.36 -2.27
N GLU A 92 1.50 12.67 -1.55
CA GLU A 92 2.78 11.98 -1.64
C GLU A 92 2.66 10.51 -1.21
N ILE A 93 2.05 10.24 -0.06
CA ILE A 93 1.80 8.87 0.42
C ILE A 93 0.93 8.08 -0.59
N ILE A 94 -0.12 8.70 -1.14
CA ILE A 94 -0.96 8.07 -2.17
C ILE A 94 -0.17 7.76 -3.44
N SER A 95 0.67 8.70 -3.88
CA SER A 95 1.52 8.55 -5.07
C SER A 95 2.51 7.38 -4.89
N ILE A 96 3.19 7.33 -3.75
CA ILE A 96 4.12 6.26 -3.39
C ILE A 96 3.39 4.93 -3.27
N TYR A 97 2.27 4.87 -2.54
CA TYR A 97 1.44 3.67 -2.43
C TYR A 97 1.05 3.11 -3.81
N ARG A 98 0.61 3.97 -4.74
CA ARG A 98 0.31 3.57 -6.12
C ARG A 98 1.52 3.01 -6.85
N LYS A 99 2.71 3.58 -6.64
CA LYS A 99 3.98 3.05 -7.19
C LYS A 99 4.26 1.63 -6.70
N PHE A 100 4.06 1.34 -5.40
CA PHE A 100 4.18 -0.02 -4.88
C PHE A 100 3.13 -0.97 -5.46
N GLN A 101 1.88 -0.52 -5.66
CA GLN A 101 0.84 -1.35 -6.27
C GLN A 101 1.18 -1.74 -7.71
N LEU A 102 1.75 -0.82 -8.49
CA LEU A 102 2.26 -1.13 -9.82
C LEU A 102 3.40 -2.14 -9.77
N LEU A 103 4.38 -1.95 -8.86
CA LEU A 103 5.47 -2.91 -8.66
C LEU A 103 4.94 -4.30 -8.28
N ARG A 104 3.99 -4.37 -7.35
CA ARG A 104 3.34 -5.61 -6.91
C ARG A 104 2.74 -6.34 -8.07
N LEU A 105 2.04 -5.60 -8.91
CA LEU A 105 1.42 -6.15 -10.09
C LEU A 105 2.44 -6.71 -11.09
N PHE A 106 3.49 -5.94 -11.41
CA PHE A 106 4.55 -6.42 -12.30
C PHE A 106 5.24 -7.67 -11.76
N LYS A 107 5.52 -7.74 -10.45
CA LYS A 107 6.14 -8.92 -9.83
C LYS A 107 5.20 -10.11 -9.79
N ASN A 108 3.92 -9.90 -9.45
CA ASN A 108 2.92 -10.96 -9.45
C ASN A 108 2.79 -11.57 -10.84
N ILE A 109 2.65 -10.77 -11.91
CA ILE A 109 2.61 -11.29 -13.28
C ILE A 109 3.86 -12.11 -13.59
N LYS A 110 5.06 -11.57 -13.32
CA LYS A 110 6.32 -12.28 -13.55
C LYS A 110 6.39 -13.60 -12.80
N ASN A 111 5.85 -13.65 -11.58
CA ASN A 111 5.83 -14.84 -10.74
C ASN A 111 4.73 -15.84 -11.15
N VAL A 112 3.61 -15.38 -11.74
CA VAL A 112 2.54 -16.28 -12.21
C VAL A 112 3.05 -17.21 -13.31
N TRP A 113 3.97 -16.74 -14.16
CA TRP A 113 4.67 -17.59 -15.14
C TRP A 113 5.41 -18.79 -14.53
N PHE A 114 5.73 -18.75 -13.24
CA PHE A 114 6.43 -19.81 -12.50
C PHE A 114 5.54 -20.54 -11.49
N THR A 115 4.23 -20.24 -11.45
CA THR A 115 3.25 -20.93 -10.59
C THR A 115 2.25 -21.74 -11.42
N PRO A 116 1.66 -22.82 -10.90
CA PRO A 116 0.64 -23.61 -11.60
C PRO A 116 -0.65 -22.84 -11.98
N GLN A 117 -0.80 -21.59 -11.52
CA GLN A 117 -2.02 -20.78 -11.59
C GLN A 117 -2.10 -19.91 -12.87
N VAL A 118 -1.44 -20.30 -13.95
CA VAL A 118 -1.45 -19.58 -15.25
C VAL A 118 -2.87 -19.37 -15.79
N SER A 119 -3.83 -20.21 -15.41
CA SER A 119 -5.26 -20.06 -15.74
C SER A 119 -5.90 -18.79 -15.17
N ASP A 120 -5.35 -18.18 -14.13
CA ASP A 120 -5.87 -16.95 -13.52
C ASP A 120 -5.31 -15.66 -14.16
N LEU A 121 -4.35 -15.77 -15.09
CA LEU A 121 -3.79 -14.61 -15.82
C LEU A 121 -4.86 -13.70 -16.44
N PRO A 122 -5.87 -14.23 -17.15
CA PRO A 122 -6.90 -13.40 -17.79
C PRO A 122 -7.69 -12.59 -16.76
N LYS A 123 -8.06 -13.21 -15.62
CA LYS A 123 -8.76 -12.53 -14.52
C LYS A 123 -7.88 -11.47 -13.87
N MET A 124 -6.60 -11.75 -13.70
CA MET A 124 -5.63 -10.78 -13.15
C MET A 124 -5.44 -9.58 -14.09
N ILE A 125 -5.21 -9.82 -15.38
CA ILE A 125 -5.08 -8.77 -16.40
C ILE A 125 -6.36 -7.93 -16.49
N PHE A 126 -7.53 -8.57 -16.44
CA PHE A 126 -8.81 -7.86 -16.39
C PHE A 126 -8.90 -6.96 -15.16
N LYS A 127 -8.54 -7.47 -13.98
CA LYS A 127 -8.49 -6.69 -12.73
C LYS A 127 -7.48 -5.54 -12.83
N MET A 128 -6.34 -5.72 -13.52
CA MET A 128 -5.37 -4.63 -13.78
C MET A 128 -5.98 -3.51 -14.61
N ILE A 129 -6.66 -3.87 -15.70
CA ILE A 129 -7.28 -2.88 -16.59
C ILE A 129 -8.34 -2.13 -15.80
N GLN A 130 -9.15 -2.83 -15.01
CA GLN A 130 -10.14 -2.20 -14.13
C GLN A 130 -9.50 -1.28 -13.08
N GLU A 131 -8.44 -1.71 -12.40
CA GLU A 131 -7.72 -0.90 -11.41
C GLU A 131 -7.03 0.31 -12.06
N ARG A 132 -6.42 0.16 -13.24
CA ARG A 132 -5.86 1.27 -14.02
C ARG A 132 -6.94 2.26 -14.42
N LEU A 133 -8.05 1.79 -14.99
CA LEU A 133 -9.19 2.64 -15.36
C LEU A 133 -9.79 3.35 -14.14
N PHE A 134 -9.88 2.67 -12.99
CA PHE A 134 -10.35 3.23 -11.73
C PHE A 134 -9.39 4.31 -11.19
N LEU A 135 -8.09 4.04 -11.19
CA LEU A 135 -7.06 5.01 -10.80
C LEU A 135 -7.04 6.22 -11.73
N PHE A 136 -7.16 6.00 -13.05
CA PHE A 136 -7.19 7.06 -14.07
C PHE A 136 -8.44 7.95 -13.92
N LYS A 137 -9.62 7.35 -13.76
CA LYS A 137 -10.87 8.09 -13.47
C LYS A 137 -10.78 8.88 -12.16
N ARG A 138 -10.15 8.33 -11.11
CA ARG A 138 -9.96 9.04 -9.83
C ARG A 138 -8.96 10.18 -9.90
N ILE A 139 -7.91 10.10 -10.72
CA ILE A 139 -6.96 11.20 -10.94
C ILE A 139 -7.68 12.37 -11.62
N PHE A 140 -8.47 12.11 -12.67
CA PHE A 140 -9.25 13.15 -13.34
C PHE A 140 -10.39 13.72 -12.48
N SER A 141 -10.97 12.93 -11.59
CA SER A 141 -11.94 13.42 -10.60
C SER A 141 -11.31 14.22 -9.46
N TYR A 142 -9.99 14.13 -9.24
CA TYR A 142 -9.28 14.89 -8.21
C TYR A 142 -8.98 16.32 -8.67
N ASN A 143 -8.69 16.53 -9.96
CA ASN A 143 -8.38 17.84 -10.54
C ASN A 143 -9.60 18.72 -10.87
N LYS A 144 -10.81 18.35 -10.41
CA LYS A 144 -12.07 19.02 -10.77
C LYS A 144 -12.86 19.57 -9.56
N LYS A 145 -12.25 19.65 -8.38
CA LYS A 145 -12.80 20.30 -7.19
C LYS A 145 -11.77 21.19 -6.53
#